data_AF-A0A2N1V1Z8-F1
#
_entry.id   AF-A0A2N1V1Z8-F1
#
_cell.length_a   1.000
_cell.length_b   1.000
_cell.length_c   1.000
_cell.angle_alpha   90.00
_cell.angle_beta   90.00
_cell.angle_gamma   90.00
#
_symmetry.space_group_name_H-M   'P 1'
#
loop_
_entity.id
_entity.type
_entity.pdbx_description
1 polymer ?
#
loop_
_entity_poly.entity_id
_entity_poly.type
_entity_poly.pdbx_seq_one_letter_code
_entity_poly.pdbx_strand_id
1 'polypeptide(L)'
;MYIYSFRPGYGSDKLLIEFVKGVNNDTFLTDLKAALSQIEMKIDSTEDLWMNDEVLFIVNSSEGEFILSKDIWDCAFIMSDENQKCLNRINEVLNNNELFVREEVDYSEYEMKL
;
A
#
# COMPACT_ATOMS: atom_id res chain seq x y z
N MET A 1 -3.53 15.18 -1.43
CA MET A 1 -4.61 14.17 -1.35
C MET A 1 -4.21 13.00 -2.23
N TYR A 2 -4.27 11.82 -1.66
CA TYR A 2 -3.84 10.55 -2.24
C TYR A 2 -5.08 9.75 -2.65
N ILE A 3 -5.05 9.13 -3.83
CA ILE A 3 -6.11 8.21 -4.26
C ILE A 3 -5.56 6.81 -4.18
N TYR A 4 -6.33 5.91 -3.58
CA TYR A 4 -5.95 4.52 -3.44
C TYR A 4 -7.14 3.57 -3.66
N SER A 5 -6.87 2.35 -4.08
CA SER A 5 -7.82 1.26 -4.13
C SER A 5 -7.42 0.17 -3.13
N PHE A 6 -8.40 -0.52 -2.56
CA PHE A 6 -8.20 -1.73 -1.77
C PHE A 6 -8.81 -2.89 -2.53
N ARG A 7 -7.95 -3.76 -3.08
CA ARG A 7 -8.34 -4.67 -4.16
C ARG A 7 -7.51 -5.95 -4.20
N PRO A 8 -7.95 -7.00 -4.91
CA PRO A 8 -7.14 -8.18 -5.13
C PRO A 8 -5.89 -7.90 -5.97
N GLY A 9 -4.82 -8.64 -5.75
CA GLY A 9 -3.73 -8.75 -6.71
C GLY A 9 -4.19 -9.46 -7.99
N TYR A 10 -3.55 -9.18 -9.13
CA TYR A 10 -3.91 -9.84 -10.39
C TYR A 10 -3.74 -11.36 -10.29
N GLY A 11 -4.82 -12.10 -10.57
CA GLY A 11 -4.85 -13.56 -10.47
C GLY A 11 -4.70 -14.10 -9.04
N SER A 12 -4.91 -13.26 -8.03
CA SER A 12 -4.76 -13.59 -6.61
C SER A 12 -6.04 -13.27 -5.84
N ASP A 13 -6.33 -14.05 -4.80
CA ASP A 13 -7.39 -13.76 -3.82
C ASP A 13 -6.89 -12.85 -2.68
N LYS A 14 -5.57 -12.63 -2.59
CA LYS A 14 -4.96 -11.74 -1.60
C LYS A 14 -5.18 -10.28 -1.98
N LEU A 15 -5.63 -9.49 -1.02
CA LEU A 15 -5.81 -8.06 -1.17
C LEU A 15 -4.48 -7.32 -1.03
N LEU A 16 -4.43 -6.14 -1.63
CA LEU A 16 -3.39 -5.14 -1.50
C LEU A 16 -4.02 -3.75 -1.50
N ILE A 17 -3.26 -2.75 -1.05
CA ILE A 17 -3.60 -1.34 -1.20
C ILE A 17 -2.73 -0.80 -2.33
N GLU A 18 -3.36 -0.26 -3.37
CA GLU A 18 -2.68 0.37 -4.50
C GLU A 18 -2.94 1.87 -4.45
N PHE A 19 -1.89 2.67 -4.42
CA PHE A 19 -1.97 4.12 -4.57
C PHE A 19 -1.81 4.47 -6.04
N VAL A 20 -2.82 5.10 -6.63
CA VAL A 20 -2.88 5.45 -8.06
C VAL A 20 -2.65 6.94 -8.33
N LYS A 21 -2.52 7.75 -7.27
CA LYS A 21 -2.28 9.19 -7.39
C LYS A 21 -1.62 9.80 -6.17
N GLY A 22 -0.65 10.68 -6.43
CA GLY A 22 -0.06 11.59 -5.43
C GLY A 22 1.15 11.01 -4.71
N VAL A 23 1.59 9.81 -5.08
CA VAL A 23 2.72 9.08 -4.52
C VAL A 23 4.06 9.80 -4.77
N ASN A 24 4.15 10.59 -5.84
CA ASN A 24 5.30 11.41 -6.22
C ASN A 24 5.39 12.73 -5.45
N ASN A 25 4.43 13.04 -4.57
CA ASN A 25 4.60 14.13 -3.64
C ASN A 25 5.73 13.79 -2.65
N ASP A 26 6.69 14.70 -2.46
CA ASP A 26 7.81 14.54 -1.52
C ASP A 26 7.33 14.25 -0.08
N THR A 27 6.10 14.65 0.27
CA THR A 27 5.50 14.38 1.58
C THR A 27 4.83 13.02 1.71
N PHE A 28 4.70 12.22 0.65
CA PHE A 28 3.91 10.97 0.64
C PHE A 28 4.27 10.03 1.80
N LEU A 29 5.55 9.67 1.97
CA LEU A 29 5.98 8.78 3.05
C LEU A 29 5.74 9.39 4.44
N THR A 30 5.89 10.71 4.58
CA THR A 30 5.65 11.42 5.84
C THR A 30 4.16 11.40 6.19
N ASP A 31 3.30 11.69 5.22
CA ASP A 31 1.85 11.72 5.40
C ASP A 31 1.29 10.32 5.64
N LEU A 32 1.78 9.32 4.91
CA LEU A 32 1.44 7.92 5.13
C LEU A 32 1.83 7.47 6.54
N LYS A 33 3.04 7.79 7.00
CA LYS A 33 3.50 7.47 8.35
C LYS A 33 2.69 8.18 9.43
N ALA A 34 2.31 9.43 9.20
CA ALA A 34 1.46 10.19 10.12
C ALA A 34 0.06 9.58 10.22
N ALA A 35 -0.54 9.22 9.08
CA ALA A 35 -1.84 8.56 9.03
C ALA A 35 -1.81 7.19 9.74
N LEU A 36 -0.76 6.41 9.52
CA LEU A 36 -0.55 5.09 10.11
C LEU A 36 0.12 5.12 11.50
N SER A 37 0.14 6.28 12.16
CA SER A 37 0.76 6.41 13.49
C SER A 37 0.18 5.45 14.53
N GLN A 38 -1.11 5.12 14.44
CA GLN A 38 -1.78 4.19 15.37
C GLN A 38 -1.37 2.73 15.22
N ILE A 39 -0.70 2.35 14.12
CA ILE A 39 -0.15 0.99 13.94
C ILE A 39 1.37 0.96 14.16
N GLU A 40 1.97 2.06 14.60
CA GLU A 40 3.39 2.14 14.98
C GLU A 40 4.36 1.62 13.90
N MET A 41 4.14 2.02 12.64
CA MET A 41 4.97 1.53 11.54
C MET A 41 6.45 1.93 11.67
N LYS A 42 7.33 0.97 11.40
CA LYS A 42 8.78 1.11 11.40
C LYS A 42 9.36 0.41 10.17
N ILE A 43 10.12 1.15 9.38
CA ILE A 43 10.89 0.60 8.26
C ILE A 43 12.10 -0.12 8.86
N ASP A 44 12.19 -1.43 8.65
CA ASP A 44 13.29 -2.26 9.14
C ASP A 44 14.39 -2.41 8.10
N SER A 45 14.03 -2.53 6.82
CA SER A 45 14.99 -2.52 5.72
C SER A 45 14.40 -1.85 4.48
N THR A 46 15.31 -1.39 3.62
CA THR A 46 15.02 -0.92 2.28
C THR A 46 15.79 -1.78 1.30
N GLU A 47 15.09 -2.31 0.31
CA GLU A 47 15.67 -3.06 -0.80
C GLU A 47 15.42 -2.28 -2.09
N ASP A 48 16.49 -1.77 -2.68
CA ASP A 48 16.42 -1.17 -4.01
C ASP A 48 16.39 -2.31 -5.04
N LEU A 49 15.27 -2.47 -5.75
CA LEU A 49 15.19 -3.41 -6.85
C LEU A 49 15.80 -2.76 -8.08
N TRP A 50 17.13 -2.92 -8.23
CA TRP A 50 17.97 -2.36 -9.29
C TRP A 50 17.49 -2.61 -10.74
N MET A 51 16.50 -3.48 -10.97
CA MET A 51 15.98 -3.80 -12.31
C MET A 51 14.68 -3.08 -12.69
N ASN A 52 13.93 -2.51 -11.73
CA ASN A 52 12.55 -2.06 -11.97
C ASN A 52 12.25 -0.60 -11.58
N ASP A 53 13.26 0.21 -11.23
CA ASP A 53 13.05 1.55 -10.68
C ASP A 53 12.06 1.57 -9.50
N GLU A 54 12.11 0.51 -8.68
CA GLU A 54 11.21 0.23 -7.57
C GLU A 54 12.01 0.12 -6.28
N VAL A 55 11.51 0.77 -5.23
CA VAL A 55 12.05 0.69 -3.87
C VAL A 55 11.07 -0.10 -3.01
N LEU A 56 11.55 -1.18 -2.40
CA LEU A 56 10.80 -1.94 -1.42
C LEU A 56 11.20 -1.53 0.00
N PHE A 57 10.22 -1.27 0.83
CA PHE A 57 10.39 -1.07 2.26
C PHE A 57 9.77 -2.25 2.98
N ILE A 58 10.58 -2.98 3.75
CA ILE A 58 10.07 -3.99 4.69
C ILE A 58 9.67 -3.25 5.96
N VAL A 59 8.39 -3.32 6.30
CA VAL A 59 7.79 -2.54 7.38
C VAL A 59 7.24 -3.46 8.44
N ASN A 60 7.72 -3.27 9.67
CA ASN A 60 7.12 -3.86 10.86
C ASN A 60 6.20 -2.86 11.57
N SER A 61 5.12 -3.36 12.15
CA SER A 61 4.09 -2.56 12.81
C SER A 61 3.50 -3.33 13.99
N SER A 62 2.74 -2.67 14.86
CA SER A 62 2.03 -3.34 15.96
C SER A 62 0.93 -4.30 15.46
N GLU A 63 0.52 -4.16 14.18
CA GLU A 63 -0.43 -5.05 13.50
C GLU A 63 0.27 -6.13 12.65
N GLY A 64 1.60 -6.20 12.70
CA GLY A 64 2.47 -7.16 12.01
C GLY A 64 3.15 -6.60 10.75
N GLU A 65 3.82 -7.49 10.01
CA GLU A 65 4.70 -7.12 8.90
C GLU A 65 3.95 -6.93 7.57
N PHE A 66 4.39 -5.95 6.79
CA PHE A 66 3.97 -5.71 5.42
C PHE A 66 5.09 -5.08 4.58
N ILE A 67 4.92 -5.09 3.27
CA ILE A 67 5.82 -4.47 2.31
C ILE A 67 5.15 -3.21 1.79
N LEU A 68 5.88 -2.10 1.78
CA LEU A 68 5.55 -0.92 0.99
C LEU A 68 6.47 -0.90 -0.23
N SER A 69 5.89 -1.08 -1.41
CA SER A 69 6.56 -0.87 -2.70
C SER A 69 6.25 0.55 -3.18
N LYS A 70 7.25 1.23 -3.73
CA LYS A 70 7.08 2.51 -4.44
C LYS A 70 7.91 2.50 -5.71
N ASP A 71 7.31 2.82 -6.84
CA ASP A 71 8.02 3.02 -8.09
C ASP A 71 8.15 4.51 -8.48
N ILE A 72 8.82 4.75 -9.61
CA ILE A 72 8.97 6.09 -10.22
C ILE A 72 7.76 6.54 -11.04
N TRP A 73 6.78 5.66 -11.29
CA TRP A 73 5.62 5.87 -12.14
C TRP A 73 4.38 6.37 -11.39
N ASP A 74 4.58 7.01 -10.23
CA ASP A 74 3.52 7.48 -9.32
C ASP A 74 2.68 6.34 -8.73
N CYS A 75 3.18 5.10 -8.73
CA CYS A 75 2.50 3.96 -8.12
C CYS A 75 3.20 3.53 -6.83
N ALA A 76 2.39 3.16 -5.84
CA ALA A 76 2.87 2.49 -4.64
C ALA A 76 1.89 1.41 -4.23
N PHE A 77 2.42 0.35 -3.63
CA PHE A 77 1.63 -0.78 -3.16
C PHE A 77 1.94 -1.08 -1.71
N ILE A 78 0.92 -1.33 -0.89
CA ILE A 78 1.08 -1.98 0.40
C ILE A 78 0.56 -3.41 0.27
N MET A 79 1.44 -4.37 0.52
CA MET A 79 1.20 -5.79 0.31
C MET A 79 1.61 -6.57 1.55
N SER A 80 0.89 -7.66 1.83
CA SER A 80 1.31 -8.62 2.84
C SER A 80 0.74 -9.99 2.50
N ASP A 81 1.62 -10.96 2.26
CA ASP A 81 1.23 -12.29 1.83
C ASP A 81 0.50 -13.07 2.92
N GLU A 82 0.95 -12.96 4.17
CA GLU A 82 0.46 -13.77 5.29
C GLU A 82 -0.35 -12.96 6.31
N ASN A 83 -0.45 -11.64 6.14
CA ASN A 83 -1.08 -10.74 7.12
C ASN A 83 -2.15 -9.82 6.50
N GLN A 84 -3.16 -10.44 5.88
CA GLN A 84 -4.32 -9.73 5.32
C GLN A 84 -5.11 -8.94 6.38
N LYS A 85 -5.04 -9.34 7.66
CA LYS A 85 -5.64 -8.57 8.77
C LYS A 85 -4.98 -7.20 8.92
N CYS A 86 -3.65 -7.11 8.81
CA CYS A 86 -2.93 -5.84 8.80
C CYS A 86 -3.38 -4.95 7.63
N LEU A 87 -3.52 -5.50 6.42
CA LEU A 87 -3.99 -4.72 5.27
C LEU A 87 -5.41 -4.18 5.45
N ASN A 88 -6.33 -4.98 6.00
CA ASN A 88 -7.66 -4.51 6.35
C ASN A 88 -7.59 -3.35 7.36
N ARG A 89 -6.73 -3.47 8.37
CA ARG A 89 -6.53 -2.43 9.37
C ARG A 89 -5.97 -1.14 8.74
N ILE A 90 -4.96 -1.25 7.88
CA ILE A 90 -4.40 -0.10 7.14
C ILE A 90 -5.49 0.56 6.31
N ASN A 91 -6.26 -0.21 5.54
CA ASN A 91 -7.38 0.31 4.75
C ASN A 91 -8.41 1.05 5.62
N GLU A 92 -8.79 0.51 6.79
CA GLU A 92 -9.65 1.23 7.74
C GLU A 92 -9.05 2.57 8.19
N VAL A 93 -7.74 2.61 8.47
CA VAL A 93 -7.05 3.84 8.87
C VAL A 93 -7.11 4.89 7.76
N LEU A 94 -6.73 4.48 6.54
CA LEU A 94 -6.68 5.38 5.39
C LEU A 94 -8.07 5.89 5.02
N ASN A 95 -9.09 5.03 5.06
CA ASN A 95 -10.48 5.40 4.75
C ASN A 95 -11.08 6.43 5.73
N ASN A 96 -10.52 6.55 6.94
CA ASN A 96 -10.92 7.53 7.94
C ASN A 96 -10.03 8.78 7.97
N ASN A 97 -9.04 8.89 7.09
CA ASN A 97 -8.09 9.99 7.05
C ASN A 97 -8.38 10.94 5.88
N GLU A 98 -8.51 12.23 6.14
CA GLU A 98 -8.88 13.25 5.14
C GLU A 98 -7.88 13.41 3.98
N LEU A 99 -6.64 12.96 4.14
CA LEU A 99 -5.63 13.02 3.09
C LEU A 99 -5.80 11.90 2.05
N PHE A 100 -6.55 10.84 2.36
CA PHE A 100 -6.67 9.64 1.55
C PHE A 100 -8.11 9.42 1.09
N VAL A 101 -8.28 9.20 -0.20
CA VAL A 101 -9.58 8.92 -0.81
C VAL A 101 -9.52 7.52 -1.40
N ARG A 102 -10.40 6.65 -0.91
CA ARG A 102 -10.58 5.33 -1.50
C ARG A 102 -11.41 5.45 -2.78
N GLU A 103 -10.91 4.87 -3.87
CA GLU A 103 -11.72 4.55 -5.03
C GLU A 103 -12.22 3.10 -4.95
N GLU A 104 -13.49 2.90 -5.30
CA GLU A 104 -14.05 1.55 -5.43
C GLU A 104 -13.73 1.02 -6.81
N VAL A 105 -13.33 -0.26 -6.87
CA VAL A 105 -12.95 -0.96 -8.10
C VAL A 105 -13.75 -2.25 -8.25
N ASP A 106 -13.94 -2.68 -9.49
CA ASP A 106 -14.57 -3.98 -9.77
C ASP A 106 -13.52 -5.09 -9.60
N TYR A 107 -13.72 -5.95 -8.61
CA TYR A 107 -12.77 -7.03 -8.30
C TYR A 107 -12.62 -8.02 -9.47
N SER A 108 -13.62 -8.13 -10.35
CA SER A 108 -13.55 -9.02 -11.53
C SER A 108 -12.52 -8.56 -12.57
N GLU A 109 -12.10 -7.29 -12.53
CA GLU A 109 -11.04 -6.79 -13.42
C GLU A 109 -9.67 -7.40 -13.09
N TYR A 110 -9.50 -7.93 -11.89
CA TYR A 110 -8.24 -8.51 -11.40
C TYR A 110 -8.19 -10.04 -11.53
N GLU A 111 -9.24 -10.66 -12.07
CA GLU A 111 -9.23 -12.08 -12.39
C GLU A 111 -8.31 -12.36 -13.58
N MET A 112 -7.60 -13.49 -13.55
CA MET A 112 -6.85 -13.96 -14.71
C MET A 112 -7.84 -14.31 -15.83
N LYS A 113 -7.85 -13.52 -16.90
CA LYS A 113 -8.61 -13.85 -18.12
C LYS A 113 -7.85 -14.94 -18.87
N LEU A 114 -8.41 -16.16 -18.83
CA LEU A 114 -7.97 -17.33 -19.60
C LEU A 114 -8.21 -17.13 -21.10
#